data_AF-A0A7K3QRG8-F1
#
_entry.id   AF-A0A7K3QRG8-F1
#
_cell.length_a   1.000
_cell.length_b   1.000
_cell.length_c   1.000
_cell.angle_alpha   90.00
_cell.angle_beta   90.00
_cell.angle_gamma   90.00
#
_symmetry.space_group_name_H-M   'P 1'
#
loop_
_entity.id
_entity.type
_entity.pdbx_description
1 polymer ?
#
loop_
_entity_poly.entity_id
_entity_poly.type
_entity_poly.pdbx_seq_one_letter_code
_entity_poly.pdbx_strand_id
1 'polypeptide(L)'
;MSTGTTRVATGITATGALALTGYGILTDDLPRVVGGAALIMTVIVLAGITAIHTWITDTGDERTALAAAQRSAQDERTRYIAARAGLTNDQARLVRDLAAERASLSAQLKAERAAMEEEFASERGELQADALALGALMERGGVFTPNTPRVGNLIPFPQQELPQTREHGVVRP
;
A
#
# COMPACT_ATOMS: atom_id res chain seq x y z
N MET A 1 8.73 51.96 -8.87
CA MET A 1 8.17 53.20 -8.27
C MET A 1 7.09 52.81 -7.29
N SER A 2 7.22 53.19 -6.02
CA SER A 2 6.36 52.70 -4.95
C SER A 2 4.93 53.26 -5.10
N THR A 3 3.92 52.40 -4.94
CA THR A 3 2.50 52.77 -4.87
C THR A 3 2.22 53.83 -3.80
N GLY A 4 3.07 53.91 -2.77
CA GLY A 4 3.03 54.97 -1.76
C GLY A 4 3.32 56.36 -2.32
N THR A 5 4.31 56.48 -3.21
CA THR A 5 4.68 57.78 -3.82
C THR A 5 3.57 58.34 -4.70
N THR A 6 2.89 57.49 -5.46
CA THR A 6 1.78 57.90 -6.34
C THR A 6 0.54 58.31 -5.56
N ARG A 7 0.19 57.59 -4.48
CA ARG A 7 -0.96 57.92 -3.62
C ARG A 7 -0.78 59.24 -2.86
N VAL A 8 0.44 59.54 -2.42
CA VAL A 8 0.75 60.82 -1.76
C VAL A 8 0.71 61.97 -2.76
N ALA A 9 1.20 61.77 -3.99
CA ALA A 9 1.17 62.79 -5.04
C ALA A 9 -0.26 63.12 -5.51
N THR A 10 -1.15 62.12 -5.67
CA THR A 10 -2.56 62.37 -6.00
C THR A 10 -3.33 63.05 -4.88
N GLY A 11 -3.04 62.73 -3.61
CA GLY A 11 -3.65 63.42 -2.47
C GLY A 11 -3.29 64.91 -2.43
N ILE A 12 -2.00 65.24 -2.55
CA ILE A 12 -1.52 66.63 -2.47
C ILE A 12 -2.07 67.47 -3.64
N THR A 13 -2.12 66.90 -4.84
CA THR A 13 -2.66 67.59 -6.03
C THR A 13 -4.17 67.79 -5.95
N ALA A 14 -4.93 66.82 -5.43
CA ALA A 14 -6.37 66.96 -5.21
C ALA A 14 -6.71 68.09 -4.22
N THR A 15 -6.02 68.11 -3.07
CA THR A 15 -6.26 69.12 -2.03
C THR A 15 -5.86 70.51 -2.51
N GLY A 16 -4.74 70.64 -3.23
CA GLY A 16 -4.29 71.90 -3.83
C GLY A 16 -5.25 72.41 -4.93
N ALA A 17 -5.78 71.52 -5.76
CA ALA A 17 -6.72 71.89 -6.83
C ALA A 17 -8.07 72.38 -6.27
N LEU A 18 -8.59 71.72 -5.24
CA LEU A 18 -9.81 72.13 -4.50
C LEU A 18 -9.61 73.47 -3.78
N ALA A 19 -8.45 73.69 -3.17
CA ALA A 19 -8.13 74.98 -2.54
C ALA A 19 -8.04 76.12 -3.56
N LEU A 20 -7.46 75.88 -4.73
CA LEU A 20 -7.37 76.86 -5.83
C LEU A 20 -8.74 77.20 -6.45
N THR A 21 -9.62 76.22 -6.64
CA THR A 21 -10.98 76.45 -7.14
C THR A 21 -11.82 77.19 -6.11
N GLY A 22 -11.80 76.76 -4.85
CA GLY A 22 -12.53 77.44 -3.77
C GLY A 22 -12.07 78.89 -3.56
N TYR A 23 -10.76 79.13 -3.64
CA TYR A 23 -10.19 80.47 -3.56
C TYR A 23 -10.57 81.33 -4.77
N GLY A 24 -10.51 80.79 -5.99
CA GLY A 24 -10.91 81.50 -7.21
C GLY A 24 -12.39 81.91 -7.24
N ILE A 25 -13.28 81.09 -6.66
CA ILE A 25 -14.70 81.42 -6.50
C ILE A 25 -14.89 82.56 -5.49
N LEU A 26 -14.10 82.58 -4.40
CA LEU A 26 -14.18 83.64 -3.40
C LEU A 26 -13.65 84.99 -3.90
N THR A 27 -12.69 84.99 -4.83
CA THR A 27 -12.07 86.21 -5.37
C THR A 27 -12.60 86.64 -6.74
N ASP A 28 -13.63 85.97 -7.26
CA ASP A 28 -14.24 86.21 -8.59
C ASP A 28 -13.22 86.15 -9.76
N ASP A 29 -12.21 85.28 -9.62
CA ASP A 29 -11.04 85.20 -10.49
C ASP A 29 -11.17 83.98 -11.43
N LEU A 30 -11.91 84.17 -12.52
CA LEU A 30 -12.26 83.15 -13.53
C LEU A 30 -11.09 82.24 -13.99
N PRO A 31 -9.88 82.74 -14.28
CA PRO A 31 -8.77 81.89 -14.71
C PRO A 31 -8.32 80.89 -13.64
N ARG A 32 -8.45 81.22 -12.35
CA ARG A 32 -8.12 80.29 -11.25
C ARG A 32 -9.15 79.18 -11.11
N VAL A 33 -10.42 79.48 -11.33
CA VAL A 33 -11.51 78.49 -11.32
C VAL A 33 -11.35 77.50 -12.47
N VAL A 34 -11.08 77.98 -13.68
CA VAL A 34 -10.85 77.12 -14.86
C VAL A 34 -9.59 76.27 -14.69
N GLY A 35 -8.49 76.87 -14.18
CA GLY A 35 -7.25 76.14 -13.92
C GLY A 35 -7.41 75.05 -12.85
N GLY A 36 -8.12 75.33 -11.75
CA GLY A 36 -8.41 74.33 -10.72
C GLY A 36 -9.35 73.22 -11.21
N ALA A 37 -10.36 73.54 -12.03
CA ALA A 37 -11.23 72.53 -12.64
C ALA A 37 -10.46 71.57 -13.58
N ALA A 38 -9.52 72.09 -14.37
CA ALA A 38 -8.65 71.26 -15.21
C ALA A 38 -7.73 70.35 -14.38
N LEU A 39 -7.23 70.82 -13.24
CA LEU A 39 -6.44 70.00 -12.31
C LEU A 39 -7.28 68.92 -11.63
N ILE A 40 -8.53 69.20 -11.24
CA ILE A 40 -9.43 68.19 -10.68
C ILE A 40 -9.69 67.07 -11.70
N MET A 41 -9.95 67.42 -12.96
CA MET A 41 -10.16 66.44 -14.03
C MET A 41 -8.93 65.54 -14.24
N THR A 42 -7.73 66.11 -14.26
CA THR A 42 -6.50 65.32 -14.43
C THR A 42 -6.25 64.39 -13.24
N VAL A 43 -6.51 64.85 -12.00
CA VAL A 43 -6.42 64.02 -10.80
C VAL A 43 -7.40 62.85 -10.85
N ILE A 44 -8.65 63.08 -11.26
CA ILE A 44 -9.67 62.02 -11.37
C ILE A 44 -9.24 60.99 -12.42
N VAL A 45 -8.74 61.43 -13.59
CA VAL A 45 -8.26 60.52 -14.63
C VAL A 45 -7.07 59.70 -14.14
N LEU A 46 -6.11 60.30 -13.44
CA LEU A 46 -4.95 59.59 -12.89
C LEU A 46 -5.37 58.57 -11.82
N ALA A 47 -6.33 58.93 -10.96
CA ALA A 47 -6.91 58.04 -9.96
C ALA A 47 -7.65 56.86 -10.61
N GLY A 48 -8.41 57.11 -11.69
CA GLY A 48 -9.09 56.06 -12.45
C GLY A 48 -8.12 55.07 -13.09
N ILE A 49 -7.08 55.57 -13.77
CA ILE A 49 -6.06 54.72 -14.41
C ILE A 49 -5.31 53.89 -13.36
N THR A 50 -4.93 54.50 -12.24
CA THR A 50 -4.23 53.77 -11.17
C THR A 50 -5.11 52.70 -10.53
N ALA A 51 -6.41 52.98 -10.29
CA ALA A 51 -7.36 52.00 -9.78
C ALA A 51 -7.53 50.81 -10.74
N ILE A 52 -7.70 51.08 -12.05
CA ILE A 52 -7.81 50.03 -13.08
C ILE A 52 -6.52 49.22 -13.14
N HIS A 53 -5.35 49.87 -13.11
CA HIS A 53 -4.08 49.17 -13.14
C HIS A 53 -3.90 48.29 -11.91
N THR A 54 -4.23 48.78 -10.70
CA THR A 54 -4.19 47.94 -9.50
C THR A 54 -5.14 46.78 -9.61
N TRP A 55 -6.36 47.00 -10.09
CA TRP A 55 -7.35 45.93 -10.24
C TRP A 55 -6.92 44.85 -11.24
N ILE A 56 -6.33 45.23 -12.37
CA ILE A 56 -5.85 44.28 -13.39
C ILE A 56 -4.57 43.55 -12.94
N THR A 57 -3.69 44.24 -12.20
CA THR A 57 -2.36 43.68 -11.85
C THR A 57 -2.30 43.03 -10.47
N ASP A 58 -3.33 43.18 -9.63
CA ASP A 58 -3.39 42.54 -8.33
C ASP A 58 -3.73 41.05 -8.47
N THR A 59 -2.68 40.30 -8.77
CA THR A 59 -2.67 38.82 -8.79
C THR A 59 -2.16 38.26 -7.46
N GLY A 60 -2.09 39.07 -6.39
CA GLY A 60 -1.57 38.66 -5.10
C GLY A 60 -2.36 37.50 -4.50
N ASP A 61 -3.68 37.62 -4.55
CA ASP A 61 -4.60 36.60 -4.02
C ASP A 61 -4.49 35.29 -4.82
N GLU A 62 -4.38 35.35 -6.14
CA GLU A 62 -4.20 34.17 -6.98
C GLU A 62 -2.86 33.48 -6.73
N ARG A 63 -1.77 34.24 -6.56
CA ARG A 63 -0.45 33.70 -6.23
C ARG A 63 -0.42 33.05 -4.85
N THR A 64 -1.07 33.67 -3.86
CA THR A 64 -1.13 33.11 -2.51
C THR A 64 -2.01 31.86 -2.48
N ALA A 65 -3.14 31.85 -3.21
CA ALA A 65 -3.99 30.68 -3.37
C ALA A 65 -3.24 29.53 -4.07
N LEU A 66 -2.50 29.81 -5.15
CA LEU A 66 -1.68 28.82 -5.83
C LEU A 66 -0.58 28.25 -4.92
N ALA A 67 0.11 29.12 -4.17
CA ALA A 67 1.14 28.70 -3.23
C ALA A 67 0.57 27.85 -2.08
N ALA A 68 -0.64 28.16 -1.60
CA ALA A 68 -1.35 27.36 -0.61
C ALA A 68 -1.74 25.99 -1.17
N ALA A 69 -2.30 25.94 -2.39
CA ALA A 69 -2.67 24.70 -3.06
C ALA A 69 -1.45 23.79 -3.33
N GLN A 70 -0.31 24.37 -3.72
CA GLN A 70 0.94 23.64 -3.90
C GLN A 70 1.46 23.05 -2.58
N ARG A 71 1.39 23.81 -1.48
CA ARG A 71 1.75 23.32 -0.15
C ARG A 71 0.86 22.16 0.27
N SER A 72 -0.47 22.29 0.13
CA SER A 72 -1.38 21.19 0.47
C SER A 72 -1.14 19.93 -0.36
N ALA A 73 -0.86 20.07 -1.66
CA ALA A 73 -0.55 18.94 -2.53
C ALA A 73 0.78 18.27 -2.15
N GLN A 74 1.78 19.06 -1.78
CA GLN A 74 3.07 18.54 -1.33
C GLN A 74 2.95 17.83 0.03
N ASP A 75 2.14 18.34 0.95
CA ASP A 75 1.86 17.71 2.23
C ASP A 75 1.11 16.39 2.07
N GLU A 76 0.14 16.33 1.15
CA GLU A 76 -0.57 15.09 0.82
C GLU A 76 0.37 14.06 0.20
N ARG A 77 1.20 14.45 -0.76
CA ARG A 77 2.23 13.58 -1.35
C ARG A 77 3.19 13.05 -0.30
N THR A 78 3.61 13.89 0.64
CA THR A 78 4.54 13.51 1.71
C THR A 78 3.89 12.51 2.66
N ARG A 79 2.62 12.73 3.05
CA ARG A 79 1.84 11.77 3.85
C ARG A 79 1.66 10.43 3.14
N TYR A 80 1.36 10.44 1.84
CA TYR A 80 1.24 9.22 1.04
C TYR A 80 2.56 8.43 0.99
N ILE A 81 3.69 9.10 0.75
CA ILE A 81 5.01 8.46 0.72
C ILE A 81 5.34 7.85 2.09
N ALA A 82 5.09 8.59 3.18
CA ALA A 82 5.32 8.10 4.53
C ALA A 82 4.46 6.87 4.86
N ALA A 83 3.17 6.90 4.51
CA ALA A 83 2.27 5.77 4.69
C ALA A 83 2.72 4.54 3.89
N ARG A 84 3.13 4.74 2.63
CA ARG A 84 3.65 3.66 1.79
C ARG A 84 4.94 3.06 2.36
N ALA A 85 5.85 3.90 2.84
CA ALA A 85 7.08 3.44 3.50
C ALA A 85 6.77 2.61 4.76
N GLY A 86 5.81 3.07 5.58
CA GLY A 86 5.32 2.32 6.73
C GLY A 86 4.80 0.93 6.36
N LEU A 87 3.89 0.86 5.37
CA LEU A 87 3.34 -0.41 4.88
C LEU A 87 4.43 -1.36 4.36
N THR A 88 5.41 -0.85 3.60
CA THR A 88 6.51 -1.69 3.11
C THR A 88 7.38 -2.24 4.23
N ASN A 89 7.60 -1.46 5.30
CA ASN A 89 8.37 -1.91 6.45
C ASN A 89 7.61 -2.98 7.25
N ASP A 90 6.32 -2.76 7.50
CA ASP A 90 5.48 -3.74 8.18
C ASP A 90 5.38 -5.04 7.39
N GLN A 91 5.21 -4.98 6.08
CA GLN A 91 5.23 -6.15 5.21
C GLN A 91 6.58 -6.90 5.32
N ALA A 92 7.70 -6.17 5.27
CA ALA A 92 9.03 -6.78 5.41
C ALA A 92 9.27 -7.37 6.81
N ARG A 93 8.68 -6.79 7.86
CA ARG A 93 8.69 -7.35 9.22
C ARG A 93 7.89 -8.65 9.26
N LEU A 94 6.64 -8.63 8.80
CA LEU A 94 5.76 -9.81 8.78
C LEU A 94 6.36 -10.97 7.99
N VAL A 95 6.99 -10.71 6.84
CA VAL A 95 7.66 -11.76 6.06
C VAL A 95 8.80 -12.40 6.84
N ARG A 96 9.59 -11.62 7.58
CA ARG A 96 10.67 -12.14 8.43
C ARG A 96 10.12 -12.93 9.61
N ASP A 97 9.09 -12.44 10.26
CA ASP A 97 8.45 -13.10 11.40
C ASP A 97 7.86 -14.46 10.97
N LEU A 98 7.11 -14.48 9.85
CA LEU A 98 6.58 -15.72 9.28
C LEU A 98 7.68 -16.70 8.84
N ALA A 99 8.79 -16.21 8.30
CA ALA A 99 9.91 -17.07 7.93
C ALA A 99 10.56 -17.70 9.18
N ALA A 100 10.71 -16.94 10.26
CA ALA A 100 11.22 -17.43 11.53
C ALA A 100 10.28 -18.48 12.16
N GLU A 101 8.97 -18.22 12.19
CA GLU A 101 7.97 -19.17 12.69
C GLU A 101 7.92 -20.46 11.86
N ARG A 102 7.99 -20.35 10.53
CA ARG A 102 8.07 -21.52 9.65
C ARG A 102 9.33 -22.34 9.93
N ALA A 103 10.46 -21.68 10.13
CA ALA A 103 11.71 -22.35 10.47
C ALA A 103 11.60 -23.09 11.81
N SER A 104 11.06 -22.44 12.85
CA SER A 104 10.88 -23.06 14.17
C SER A 104 9.91 -24.24 14.13
N LEU A 105 8.75 -24.09 13.47
CA LEU A 105 7.79 -25.18 13.32
C LEU A 105 8.38 -26.34 12.52
N SER A 106 9.14 -26.07 11.47
CA SER A 106 9.80 -27.13 10.70
C SER A 106 10.86 -27.88 11.52
N ALA A 107 11.55 -27.19 12.42
CA ALA A 107 12.53 -27.80 13.31
C ALA A 107 11.84 -28.67 14.38
N GLN A 108 10.74 -28.17 14.98
CA GLN A 108 9.93 -28.93 15.93
C GLN A 108 9.36 -30.19 15.31
N LEU A 109 8.71 -30.09 14.14
CA LEU A 109 8.15 -31.24 13.44
C LEU A 109 9.20 -32.28 13.06
N LYS A 110 10.43 -31.85 12.72
CA LYS A 110 11.54 -32.78 12.46
C LYS A 110 11.95 -33.51 13.74
N ALA A 111 12.05 -32.80 14.86
CA ALA A 111 12.38 -33.39 16.14
C ALA A 111 11.31 -34.38 16.61
N GLU A 112 10.02 -34.01 16.49
CA GLU A 112 8.89 -34.88 16.84
C GLU A 112 8.85 -36.14 15.97
N ARG A 113 9.10 -36.02 14.66
CA ARG A 113 9.17 -37.19 13.77
C ARG A 113 10.32 -38.12 14.13
N ALA A 114 11.50 -37.56 14.43
CA ALA A 114 12.65 -38.37 14.84
C ALA A 114 12.37 -39.11 16.15
N ALA A 115 11.73 -38.44 17.12
CA ALA A 115 11.32 -39.06 18.38
C ALA A 115 10.29 -40.19 18.15
N MET A 116 9.26 -39.95 17.34
CA MET A 116 8.28 -40.99 16.98
C MET A 116 8.92 -42.18 16.26
N GLU A 117 9.84 -41.93 15.33
CA GLU A 117 10.55 -43.00 14.62
C GLU A 117 11.37 -43.87 15.58
N GLU A 118 12.01 -43.27 16.58
CA GLU A 118 12.73 -43.98 17.63
C GLU A 118 11.80 -44.82 18.51
N GLU A 119 10.67 -44.25 18.95
CA GLU A 119 9.63 -44.96 19.69
C GLU A 119 9.10 -46.16 18.90
N PHE A 120 8.74 -45.97 17.62
CA PHE A 120 8.28 -47.06 16.75
C PHE A 120 9.35 -48.13 16.54
N ALA A 121 10.63 -47.76 16.44
CA ALA A 121 11.71 -48.71 16.32
C ALA A 121 11.86 -49.56 17.59
N SER A 122 11.71 -48.94 18.77
CA SER A 122 11.73 -49.63 20.06
C SER A 122 10.56 -50.61 20.19
N GLU A 123 9.32 -50.15 19.97
CA GLU A 123 8.11 -50.99 20.05
C GLU A 123 8.17 -52.17 19.07
N ARG A 124 8.67 -51.93 17.85
CA ARG A 124 8.88 -53.01 16.88
C ARG A 124 9.90 -54.03 17.37
N GLY A 125 10.98 -53.59 18.01
CA GLY A 125 12.00 -54.47 18.57
C GLY A 125 11.43 -55.37 19.67
N GLU A 126 10.65 -54.78 20.58
CA GLU A 126 9.94 -55.51 21.65
C GLU A 126 8.96 -56.53 21.07
N LEU A 127 8.11 -56.11 20.12
CA LEU A 127 7.12 -57.00 19.51
C LEU A 127 7.77 -58.15 18.73
N GLN A 128 8.90 -57.90 18.05
CA GLN A 128 9.68 -58.95 17.40
C GLN A 128 10.30 -59.93 18.41
N ALA A 129 10.84 -59.43 19.53
CA ALA A 129 11.38 -60.26 20.58
C ALA A 129 10.30 -61.16 21.22
N ASP A 130 9.13 -60.58 21.52
CA ASP A 130 7.97 -61.30 22.06
C ASP A 130 7.46 -62.37 21.08
N ALA A 131 7.37 -62.05 19.79
CA ALA A 131 6.95 -63.00 18.76
C ALA A 131 7.94 -64.16 18.62
N LEU A 132 9.24 -63.90 18.69
CA LEU A 132 10.28 -64.95 18.67
C LEU A 132 10.23 -65.81 19.93
N ALA A 133 10.07 -65.20 21.10
CA ALA A 133 9.94 -65.93 22.36
C ALA A 133 8.69 -66.84 22.36
N LEU A 134 7.55 -66.32 21.88
CA LEU A 134 6.32 -67.09 21.72
C LEU A 134 6.52 -68.23 20.71
N GLY A 135 7.15 -67.96 19.56
CA GLY A 135 7.48 -68.98 18.56
C GLY A 135 8.33 -70.11 19.13
N ALA A 136 9.37 -69.78 19.91
CA ALA A 136 10.21 -70.76 20.59
C ALA A 136 9.43 -71.58 21.64
N LEU A 137 8.51 -70.96 22.37
CA LEU A 137 7.61 -71.66 23.29
C LEU A 137 6.64 -72.61 22.55
N MET A 138 6.09 -72.19 21.41
CA MET A 138 5.20 -73.00 20.58
C MET A 138 5.94 -74.19 19.95
N GLU A 139 7.17 -73.99 19.50
CA GLU A 139 8.05 -75.07 19.00
C GLU A 139 8.35 -76.08 20.11
N ARG A 140 8.79 -75.60 21.29
CA ARG A 140 9.04 -76.47 22.45
C ARG A 140 7.79 -77.19 22.94
N GLY A 141 6.63 -76.55 22.83
CA GLY A 141 5.32 -77.13 23.14
C GLY A 141 4.80 -78.12 22.09
N GLY A 142 5.54 -78.35 20.99
CA GLY A 142 5.17 -79.29 19.94
C GLY A 142 4.00 -78.84 19.06
N VAL A 143 3.58 -77.58 19.14
CA VAL A 143 2.43 -77.04 18.37
C VAL A 143 2.69 -77.09 16.86
N PHE A 144 3.95 -77.01 16.46
CA PHE A 144 4.39 -77.10 15.07
C PHE A 144 4.82 -78.50 14.63
N THR A 145 4.69 -79.53 15.48
CA THR A 145 4.90 -80.90 14.98
C THR A 145 3.84 -81.21 13.93
N PRO A 146 4.23 -81.64 12.71
CA PRO A 146 3.26 -81.99 11.70
C PRO A 146 2.46 -83.17 12.26
N ASN A 147 1.21 -82.93 12.64
CA ASN A 147 0.22 -83.99 12.66
C ASN A 147 0.33 -84.65 11.29
N THR A 148 0.75 -85.90 11.28
CA THR A 148 0.88 -86.75 10.10
C THR A 148 -0.25 -86.41 9.14
N PRO A 149 0.04 -86.06 7.87
CA PRO A 149 -1.00 -85.68 6.94
C PRO A 149 -1.95 -86.86 6.80
N ARG A 150 -3.11 -86.79 7.47
CA ARG A 150 -4.27 -87.56 7.07
C ARG A 150 -4.53 -87.06 5.66
N VAL A 151 -4.36 -87.95 4.68
CA VAL A 151 -4.61 -87.71 3.26
C VAL A 151 -6.06 -87.25 3.13
N GLY A 152 -6.26 -85.94 3.29
CA GLY A 152 -7.52 -85.27 3.15
C GLY A 152 -7.79 -85.15 1.67
N ASN A 153 -8.95 -85.65 1.27
CA ASN A 153 -9.43 -85.64 -0.10
C ASN A 153 -9.22 -84.24 -0.71
N LEU A 154 -8.22 -84.11 -1.58
CA LEU A 154 -7.90 -82.86 -2.26
C LEU A 154 -9.14 -82.50 -3.09
N ILE A 155 -9.85 -81.44 -2.71
CA ILE A 155 -10.84 -80.82 -3.60
C ILE A 155 -10.02 -80.28 -4.78
N PRO A 156 -10.24 -80.77 -6.01
CA PRO A 156 -9.49 -80.29 -7.16
C PRO A 156 -9.77 -78.81 -7.36
N PHE A 157 -8.71 -78.02 -7.54
CA PHE A 157 -8.84 -76.63 -7.95
C PHE A 157 -9.60 -76.56 -9.27
N PRO A 158 -10.62 -75.70 -9.42
CA PRO A 158 -11.24 -75.46 -10.70
C PRO A 158 -10.17 -74.94 -11.66
N GLN A 159 -10.02 -75.63 -12.79
CA GLN A 159 -9.10 -75.23 -13.86
C GLN A 159 -9.48 -73.81 -14.29
N GLN A 160 -8.53 -72.88 -14.21
CA GLN A 160 -8.70 -71.55 -14.79
C GLN A 160 -8.80 -71.72 -16.31
N GLU A 161 -9.98 -71.50 -16.87
CA GLU A 161 -10.13 -71.24 -18.29
C GLU A 161 -9.23 -70.04 -18.62
N LEU A 162 -8.28 -70.26 -19.54
CA LEU A 162 -7.40 -69.22 -20.06
C LEU A 162 -8.25 -68.03 -20.50
N PRO A 163 -7.98 -66.80 -20.01
CA PRO A 163 -8.70 -65.63 -20.46
C PRO A 163 -8.43 -65.46 -21.95
N GLN A 164 -9.50 -65.52 -22.75
CA GLN A 164 -9.49 -65.17 -24.16
C GLN A 164 -8.83 -63.81 -24.32
N THR A 165 -7.70 -63.80 -25.03
CA THR A 165 -6.94 -62.63 -25.43
C THR A 165 -7.90 -61.67 -26.13
N ARG A 166 -8.39 -60.65 -25.41
CA ARG A 166 -9.08 -59.52 -26.03
C ARG A 166 -8.01 -58.72 -26.75
N GLU A 167 -8.02 -58.85 -28.07
CA GLU A 167 -7.36 -57.93 -28.99
C GLU A 167 -7.84 -56.50 -28.66
N HIS A 168 -7.03 -55.76 -27.90
CA HIS A 168 -7.19 -54.32 -27.82
C HIS A 168 -6.36 -53.69 -28.93
N GLY A 169 -7.11 -53.16 -29.88
CA GLY A 169 -6.64 -52.50 -31.09
C GLY A 169 -5.56 -51.47 -30.82
N VAL A 170 -4.51 -51.63 -31.62
CA VAL A 170 -3.56 -50.59 -32.00
C VAL A 170 -4.34 -49.35 -32.46
N VAL A 171 -4.27 -48.27 -31.69
CA VAL A 171 -4.43 -46.92 -32.24
C VAL A 171 -3.04 -46.40 -32.53
N ARG A 172 -2.74 -46.31 -33.82
CA ARG A 172 -1.55 -45.67 -34.41
C ARG A 172 -1.71 -44.13 -34.37
N PRO A 173 -0.65 -43.37 -34.68
CA PRO A 173 -0.14 -42.19 -33.96
C PRO A 173 -1.06 -40.96 -33.94
#